data_AF-F4P197-F1
#
_entry.id   AF-F4P197-F1
#
_cell.length_a   1.000
_cell.length_b   1.000
_cell.length_c   1.000
_cell.angle_alpha   90.00
_cell.angle_beta   90.00
_cell.angle_gamma   90.00
#
_symmetry.space_group_name_H-M   'P 1'
#
loop_
_entity.id
_entity.type
_entity.pdbx_description
1 polymer ?
#
loop_
_entity_poly.entity_id
_entity_poly.type
_entity_poly.pdbx_seq_one_letter_code
_entity_poly.pdbx_strand_id
1 'polypeptide(L)'
;ELAKFDGSDEAQPVYVAIKGTVFDVTSNRKMYAPGQGYAVFAGKDASRALGMSKLQLEYCVSDYSTLTAEELKVLDNWHVFYTKKYPVVG
;
A
#
# COMPACT_ATOMS: atom_id res chain seq x y z
N GLU A 1 3.08 11.40 -8.24
CA GLU A 1 3.43 10.55 -9.40
C GLU A 1 3.34 9.05 -9.14
N LEU A 2 3.05 8.60 -7.91
CA LEU A 2 2.91 7.17 -7.56
C LEU A 2 1.83 6.43 -8.36
N ALA A 3 0.73 7.11 -8.72
CA ALA A 3 -0.43 6.52 -9.39
C ALA A 3 -0.16 5.90 -10.77
N LYS A 4 1.03 6.13 -11.35
CA LYS A 4 1.46 5.47 -12.60
C LYS A 4 1.97 4.04 -12.37
N PHE A 5 2.36 3.71 -11.14
CA PHE A 5 2.96 2.44 -10.74
C PHE A 5 1.91 1.52 -10.09
N ASP A 6 0.72 1.46 -10.66
CA ASP A 6 -0.41 0.67 -10.16
C ASP A 6 -0.35 -0.82 -10.58
N GLY A 7 0.68 -1.23 -11.32
CA GLY A 7 0.86 -2.60 -11.76
C GLY A 7 -0.01 -3.02 -12.95
N SER A 8 -0.74 -2.09 -13.57
CA SER A 8 -1.34 -2.30 -14.90
C SER A 8 -0.29 -2.44 -16.00
N ASP A 9 0.86 -1.77 -15.87
CA ASP A 9 1.94 -1.87 -16.85
C ASP A 9 2.98 -2.91 -16.42
N GLU A 10 3.19 -3.92 -17.26
CA GLU A 10 4.12 -5.00 -16.95
C GLU A 10 5.60 -4.57 -17.04
N ALA A 11 5.91 -3.47 -17.71
CA ALA A 11 7.26 -2.92 -17.77
C ALA A 11 7.56 -1.99 -16.58
N GLN A 12 6.55 -1.55 -15.81
CA GLN A 12 6.74 -0.64 -14.68
C GLN A 12 6.73 -1.35 -13.32
N PRO A 13 7.57 -0.90 -12.36
CA PRO A 13 7.52 -1.39 -11.00
C PRO A 13 6.18 -1.05 -10.34
N VAL A 14 5.86 -1.75 -9.24
CA VAL A 14 4.65 -1.51 -8.46
C VAL A 14 5.06 -0.92 -7.11
N TYR A 15 4.51 0.26 -6.80
CA TYR A 15 4.81 0.96 -5.56
C TYR A 15 3.58 1.08 -4.67
N VAL A 16 3.78 0.95 -3.37
CA VAL A 16 2.73 1.16 -2.37
C VAL A 16 3.26 2.10 -1.30
N ALA A 17 2.52 3.15 -0.97
CA ALA A 17 2.87 4.04 0.12
C ALA A 17 2.15 3.61 1.42
N ILE A 18 2.88 3.57 2.53
CA ILE A 18 2.36 3.26 3.87
C ILE A 18 3.06 4.20 4.86
N LYS A 19 2.28 4.97 5.63
CA LYS A 19 2.72 6.03 6.54
C LYS A 19 3.67 7.04 5.86
N GLY A 20 3.44 7.33 4.58
CA GLY A 20 4.32 8.18 3.77
C GLY A 20 5.63 7.52 3.30
N THR A 21 5.89 6.25 3.64
CA THR A 21 7.00 5.46 3.12
C THR A 21 6.57 4.67 1.89
N VAL A 22 7.31 4.75 0.81
CA VAL A 22 7.07 4.07 -0.46
C VAL A 22 7.85 2.75 -0.49
N PHE A 23 7.15 1.65 -0.72
CA PHE A 23 7.70 0.30 -0.83
C PHE A 23 7.60 -0.22 -2.27
N ASP A 24 8.67 -0.85 -2.76
CA ASP A 24 8.63 -1.60 -4.01
C ASP A 24 8.05 -3.00 -3.78
N VAL A 25 6.83 -3.20 -4.27
CA VAL A 25 6.12 -4.48 -4.18
C VAL A 25 6.15 -5.23 -5.51
N THR A 26 7.06 -4.86 -6.41
CA THR A 26 7.20 -5.44 -7.75
C THR A 26 7.42 -6.95 -7.67
N SER A 27 8.18 -7.43 -6.67
CA SER A 27 8.40 -8.86 -6.42
C SER A 27 7.10 -9.66 -6.22
N ASN A 28 6.01 -8.99 -5.81
CA ASN A 28 4.73 -9.62 -5.54
C ASN A 28 3.60 -9.02 -6.41
N ARG A 29 3.94 -8.51 -7.61
CA ARG A 29 3.00 -7.91 -8.57
C ARG A 29 1.71 -8.69 -8.75
N LYS A 30 1.75 -10.03 -8.73
CA LYS A 30 0.56 -10.88 -8.89
C LYS A 30 -0.56 -10.59 -7.89
N MET A 31 -0.27 -10.04 -6.70
CA MET A 31 -1.30 -9.63 -5.74
C MET A 31 -1.83 -8.21 -5.98
N TYR A 32 -1.05 -7.37 -6.65
CA TYR A 32 -1.35 -5.97 -6.95
C TYR A 32 -1.83 -5.76 -8.39
N ALA A 33 -1.84 -6.80 -9.21
CA ALA A 33 -2.30 -6.75 -10.58
C ALA A 33 -3.81 -6.42 -10.66
N PRO A 34 -4.28 -5.75 -11.71
CA PRO A 34 -5.69 -5.38 -11.86
C PRO A 34 -6.62 -6.59 -11.69
N GLY A 35 -7.64 -6.43 -10.85
CA GLY A 35 -8.58 -7.49 -10.47
C GLY A 35 -8.21 -8.28 -9.22
N GLN A 36 -7.05 -8.01 -8.61
CA GLN A 36 -6.61 -8.64 -7.37
C GLN A 36 -6.95 -7.79 -6.15
N GLY A 37 -7.01 -8.43 -4.98
CA GLY A 37 -7.41 -7.75 -3.74
C GLY A 37 -6.52 -6.58 -3.35
N TYR A 38 -5.20 -6.65 -3.60
CA TYR A 38 -4.26 -5.57 -3.26
C TYR A 38 -4.04 -4.57 -4.40
N ALA A 39 -4.70 -4.74 -5.55
CA ALA A 39 -4.58 -3.82 -6.68
C ALA A 39 -4.98 -2.38 -6.32
N VAL A 40 -5.89 -2.24 -5.36
CA VAL A 40 -6.35 -0.92 -4.87
C VAL A 40 -5.25 -0.12 -4.17
N PHE A 41 -4.20 -0.78 -3.68
CA PHE A 41 -3.06 -0.13 -3.01
C PHE A 41 -1.95 0.27 -3.95
N ALA A 42 -1.91 -0.34 -5.13
CA ALA A 42 -0.87 -0.11 -6.10
C ALA A 42 -0.93 1.35 -6.59
N GLY A 43 0.23 2.02 -6.56
CA GLY A 43 0.38 3.43 -6.92
C GLY A 43 -0.31 4.41 -5.98
N LYS A 44 -0.70 4.00 -4.77
CA LYS A 44 -1.44 4.84 -3.81
C LYS A 44 -0.92 4.69 -2.38
N ASP A 45 -1.41 5.57 -1.51
CA ASP A 45 -1.19 5.47 -0.08
C ASP A 45 -2.26 4.57 0.56
N ALA A 46 -1.81 3.42 1.06
CA ALA A 46 -2.65 2.41 1.67
C ALA A 46 -2.71 2.54 3.20
N SER A 47 -2.20 3.63 3.79
CA SER A 47 -2.09 3.79 5.25
C SER A 47 -3.42 3.58 5.96
N ARG A 48 -4.45 4.33 5.57
CA ARG A 48 -5.76 4.23 6.21
C ARG A 48 -6.40 2.86 5.95
N ALA A 49 -6.38 2.41 4.71
CA ALA A 49 -6.89 1.10 4.30
C ALA A 49 -6.27 -0.07 5.08
N LEU A 50 -4.95 -0.09 5.24
CA LEU A 50 -4.24 -1.13 5.99
C LEU A 50 -4.54 -1.06 7.48
N GLY A 51 -4.62 0.14 8.05
CA GLY A 51 -5.04 0.33 9.44
C GLY A 51 -6.45 -0.20 9.70
N MET A 52 -7.39 0.06 8.78
CA MET A 52 -8.77 -0.44 8.86
C MET A 52 -8.91 -1.91 8.41
N SER A 53 -7.85 -2.54 7.91
CA SER A 53 -7.91 -3.84 7.21
C SER A 53 -8.97 -3.88 6.09
N LYS A 54 -9.09 -2.79 5.32
CA LYS A 54 -10.03 -2.63 4.21
C LYS A 54 -9.28 -2.59 2.88
N LEU A 55 -9.56 -3.56 2.01
CA LEU A 55 -9.04 -3.60 0.64
C LEU A 55 -9.95 -2.80 -0.33
N GLN A 56 -10.27 -1.53 -0.01
CA GLN A 56 -11.10 -0.70 -0.91
C GLN A 56 -10.39 0.59 -1.26
N LEU A 57 -10.52 0.98 -2.53
CA LEU A 57 -9.91 2.19 -3.10
C LEU A 57 -10.32 3.47 -2.36
N GLU A 58 -11.53 3.51 -1.81
CA GLU A 58 -12.07 4.65 -1.08
C GLU A 58 -11.31 4.93 0.23
N TYR A 59 -10.70 3.90 0.84
CA TYR A 59 -9.86 4.04 2.03
C TYR A 59 -8.37 4.16 1.70
N CYS A 60 -7.97 4.13 0.43
CA CYS A 60 -6.58 4.28 0.00
C CYS A 60 -6.18 5.75 -0.05
N VAL A 61 -6.15 6.37 1.12
CA VAL A 61 -5.80 7.77 1.33
C VAL A 61 -4.65 7.88 2.33
N SER A 62 -3.84 8.92 2.14
CA SER A 62 -2.75 9.28 3.05
C SER A 62 -3.26 9.82 4.39
N ASP A 63 -4.51 10.26 4.48
CA ASP A 63 -5.11 10.69 5.74
C ASP A 63 -5.57 9.47 6.57
N TYR A 64 -4.69 9.04 7.47
CA TYR A 64 -4.96 8.02 8.48
C TYR A 64 -5.20 8.61 9.88
N SER A 65 -5.39 9.93 9.97
CA SER A 65 -5.64 10.66 11.22
C SER A 65 -6.93 10.25 11.91
N THR A 66 -7.88 9.70 11.15
CA THR A 66 -9.17 9.22 11.67
C THR A 66 -9.10 7.82 12.27
N LEU A 67 -7.96 7.14 12.16
CA LEU A 67 -7.80 5.79 12.71
C LEU A 67 -7.77 5.84 14.24
N THR A 68 -8.40 4.84 14.86
CA THR A 68 -8.31 4.59 16.29
C THR A 68 -6.91 4.08 16.69
N ALA A 69 -6.61 4.11 17.99
CA ALA A 69 -5.33 3.60 18.50
C ALA A 69 -5.07 2.12 18.14
N GLU A 70 -6.12 1.31 18.05
CA GLU A 70 -6.02 -0.10 17.64
C GLU A 70 -5.68 -0.24 16.16
N GLU A 71 -6.35 0.52 15.29
CA GLU A 71 -6.08 0.55 13.85
C GLU A 71 -4.70 1.11 13.52
N LEU A 72 -4.24 2.12 14.27
CA LEU A 72 -2.87 2.64 14.18
C LEU A 72 -1.85 1.57 14.52
N LYS A 73 -2.13 0.71 15.51
CA LYS A 73 -1.25 -0.43 15.85
C LYS A 73 -1.21 -1.46 14.73
N VAL A 74 -2.34 -1.72 14.08
CA VAL A 74 -2.41 -2.60 12.90
C VAL A 74 -1.61 -2.01 11.74
N LEU A 75 -1.76 -0.71 11.47
CA LEU A 75 -0.99 0.00 10.46
C LEU A 75 0.52 -0.06 10.73
N ASP A 76 0.94 0.11 11.99
CA ASP A 76 2.35 0.01 12.37
C ASP A 76 2.91 -1.40 12.14
N ASN A 77 2.16 -2.44 12.51
CA ASN A 77 2.53 -3.82 12.21
C ASN A 77 2.68 -4.06 10.70
N TRP A 78 1.76 -3.52 9.90
CA TRP A 78 1.86 -3.59 8.44
C TRP A 78 3.10 -2.86 7.92
N HIS A 79 3.39 -1.65 8.42
CA HIS A 79 4.58 -0.89 8.03
C HIS A 79 5.87 -1.66 8.33
N VAL A 80 5.98 -2.27 9.51
CA VAL A 80 7.13 -3.12 9.89
C VAL A 80 7.21 -4.37 9.01
N PHE A 81 6.08 -5.02 8.72
CA PHE A 81 6.03 -6.19 7.84
C PHE A 81 6.50 -5.85 6.42
N TYR A 82 6.01 -4.74 5.85
CA TYR A 82 6.42 -4.28 4.52
C TYR A 82 7.90 -3.89 4.50
N THR A 83 8.39 -3.19 5.51
CA THR A 83 9.82 -2.81 5.61
C THR A 83 10.75 -4.02 5.64
N LYS A 84 10.32 -5.14 6.22
CA LYS A 84 11.09 -6.39 6.21
C LYS A 84 10.97 -7.17 4.91
N LYS A 85 9.83 -7.08 4.24
CA LYS A 85 9.50 -7.89 3.07
C LYS A 85 9.88 -7.22 1.74
N TYR A 86 9.84 -5.90 1.70
CA TYR A 86 9.99 -5.07 0.50
C TYR A 86 11.00 -3.95 0.74
N PRO A 87 11.80 -3.60 -0.27
CA PRO A 87 12.72 -2.48 -0.14
C PRO A 87 11.95 -1.15 -0.14
N VAL A 88 12.39 -0.24 0.73
CA VAL A 88 11.92 1.15 0.77
C VAL A 88 12.61 1.95 -0.32
N VAL A 89 11.82 2.65 -1.14
CA VAL A 89 12.31 3.43 -2.28
C VAL A 89 12.01 4.93 -2.16
N GLY A 90 11.26 5.35 -1.13
CA GLY A 90 10.91 6.76 -0.88
C GLY A 90 10.27 7.01 0.47
#